data_AF-A0A3D5X8D1-F1
#
_entry.id   AF-A0A3D5X8D1-F1
#
_cell.length_a   1.000
_cell.length_b   1.000
_cell.length_c   1.000
_cell.angle_alpha   90.00
_cell.angle_beta   90.00
_cell.angle_gamma   90.00
#
_symmetry.space_group_name_H-M   'P 1'
#
loop_
_entity.id
_entity.type
_entity.pdbx_description
1 polymer ?
#
loop_
_entity_poly.entity_id
_entity_poly.type
_entity_poly.pdbx_seq_one_letter_code
_entity_poly.pdbx_strand_id
1 'polypeptide(L)'
;NDAAGRPTPDFLELGTGNLGGKTLIAGLYKWTSTVTLPSDVTISGGADDVWIFQISGDLTTSSAVNVILEGGAQAKNIFWQISGEAIFGATSHFEGIILSMTGITFQTGASFNGRALAQTAVVLDGNIVVEK
;
A
#
# COMPACT_ATOMS: atom_id res chain seq x y z
N ASN A 1 -14.32 3.90 4.90
CA ASN A 1 -15.48 3.01 5.10
C ASN A 1 -15.80 2.15 3.89
N ASP A 2 -15.96 2.71 2.68
CA ASP A 2 -16.25 1.88 1.47
C ASP A 2 -15.20 0.79 1.21
N ALA A 3 -13.91 1.15 1.12
CA ALA A 3 -12.82 0.19 0.90
C ALA A 3 -12.79 -0.94 1.94
N ALA A 4 -13.02 -0.62 3.22
CA ALA A 4 -13.07 -1.60 4.32
C ALA A 4 -14.31 -2.52 4.27
N GLY A 5 -15.40 -2.03 3.67
CA GLY A 5 -16.70 -2.73 3.62
C GLY A 5 -16.85 -3.70 2.44
N ARG A 6 -15.87 -3.81 1.53
CA ARG A 6 -15.97 -4.74 0.40
C ARG A 6 -16.02 -6.19 0.92
N PRO A 7 -17.08 -6.98 0.62
CA PRO A 7 -17.42 -8.17 1.42
C PRO A 7 -16.80 -9.50 0.97
N THR A 8 -16.30 -9.61 -0.27
CA THR A 8 -15.86 -10.89 -0.86
C THR A 8 -14.45 -10.78 -1.46
N PRO A 9 -13.38 -11.01 -0.66
CA PRO A 9 -12.01 -10.91 -1.16
C PRO A 9 -11.68 -12.03 -2.15
N ASP A 10 -10.98 -11.68 -3.23
CA ASP A 10 -10.39 -12.64 -4.17
C ASP A 10 -9.19 -13.36 -3.53
N PHE A 11 -8.49 -12.67 -2.63
CA PHE A 11 -7.33 -13.19 -1.89
C PHE A 11 -7.48 -12.94 -0.39
N LEU A 12 -7.33 -14.01 0.40
CA LEU A 12 -7.39 -13.97 1.86
C LEU A 12 -6.06 -14.46 2.45
N GLU A 13 -5.47 -13.66 3.34
CA GLU A 13 -4.19 -13.94 4.04
C GLU A 13 -3.02 -14.30 3.10
N LEU A 14 -2.96 -13.70 1.89
CA LEU A 14 -1.90 -13.97 0.94
C LEU A 14 -0.52 -13.74 1.59
N GLY A 15 0.34 -14.76 1.52
CA GLY A 15 1.68 -14.72 2.10
C GLY A 15 1.72 -14.51 3.61
N THR A 16 0.60 -14.76 4.31
CA THR A 16 0.46 -14.50 5.76
C THR A 16 0.91 -13.09 6.14
N GLY A 17 0.58 -12.11 5.29
CA GLY A 17 0.93 -10.70 5.45
C GLY A 17 2.31 -10.30 4.90
N ASN A 18 3.18 -11.23 4.51
CA ASN A 18 4.45 -10.90 3.86
C ASN A 18 4.28 -10.88 2.34
N LEU A 19 4.45 -9.71 1.73
CA LEU A 19 4.29 -9.50 0.29
C LEU A 19 5.61 -9.44 -0.50
N GLY A 20 6.76 -9.57 0.17
CA GLY A 20 8.07 -9.44 -0.47
C GLY A 20 8.21 -10.39 -1.67
N GLY A 21 8.60 -9.82 -2.82
CA GLY A 21 8.87 -10.55 -4.06
C GLY A 21 7.62 -11.05 -4.78
N LYS A 22 6.41 -10.63 -4.36
CA LYS A 22 5.16 -11.03 -5.01
C LYS A 22 4.80 -10.10 -6.15
N THR A 23 4.09 -10.67 -7.12
CA THR A 23 3.34 -9.94 -8.14
C THR A 23 1.85 -10.01 -7.80
N LEU A 24 1.21 -8.88 -7.63
CA LEU A 24 -0.19 -8.73 -7.22
C LEU A 24 -1.04 -8.34 -8.43
N ILE A 25 -1.91 -9.25 -8.85
CA ILE A 25 -2.88 -9.00 -9.93
C ILE A 25 -4.11 -8.25 -9.41
N ALA A 26 -4.90 -7.68 -10.31
CA ALA A 26 -6.13 -6.95 -9.97
C ALA A 26 -7.05 -7.75 -9.04
N GLY A 27 -7.70 -7.08 -8.09
CA GLY A 27 -8.63 -7.72 -7.17
C GLY A 27 -8.69 -7.12 -5.77
N LEU A 28 -9.53 -7.73 -4.96
CA LEU A 28 -9.71 -7.44 -3.54
C LEU A 28 -8.89 -8.41 -2.69
N TYR A 29 -7.99 -7.86 -1.89
CA TYR A 29 -7.14 -8.59 -0.97
C TYR A 29 -7.51 -8.26 0.47
N LYS A 30 -7.44 -9.26 1.35
CA LYS A 30 -7.76 -9.10 2.77
C LYS A 30 -6.75 -9.79 3.67
N TRP A 31 -6.35 -9.07 4.71
CA TRP A 31 -5.61 -9.59 5.85
C TRP A 31 -6.26 -9.15 7.15
N THR A 32 -6.41 -10.07 8.09
CA THR A 32 -6.80 -9.78 9.49
C THR A 32 -5.59 -9.45 10.37
N SER A 33 -4.40 -9.36 9.76
CA SER A 33 -3.10 -9.16 10.41
C SER A 33 -2.34 -7.99 9.80
N THR A 34 -1.15 -7.70 10.32
CA THR A 34 -0.20 -6.73 9.75
C THR A 34 0.38 -7.24 8.44
N VAL A 35 0.55 -6.31 7.48
CA VAL A 35 1.18 -6.56 6.18
C VAL A 35 2.56 -5.92 6.13
N THR A 36 3.52 -6.64 5.55
CA THR A 36 4.94 -6.24 5.46
C THR A 36 5.45 -6.40 4.03
N LEU A 37 6.27 -5.44 3.58
CA LEU A 37 7.00 -5.47 2.32
C LEU A 37 8.52 -5.46 2.64
N PRO A 38 9.12 -6.63 2.90
CA PRO A 38 10.55 -6.73 3.20
C PRO A 38 11.46 -6.69 1.96
N SER A 39 10.88 -6.83 0.77
CA SER A 39 11.53 -6.71 -0.53
C SER A 39 10.53 -6.16 -1.54
N ASP A 40 11.01 -5.79 -2.74
CA ASP A 40 10.18 -5.22 -3.80
C ASP A 40 8.91 -6.04 -4.08
N VAL A 41 7.84 -5.32 -4.40
CA VAL A 41 6.53 -5.89 -4.73
C VAL A 41 6.07 -5.30 -6.05
N THR A 42 5.56 -6.15 -6.93
CA THR A 42 5.02 -5.70 -8.21
C THR A 42 3.49 -5.72 -8.16
N ILE A 43 2.85 -4.66 -8.65
CA ILE A 43 1.42 -4.60 -8.92
C ILE A 43 1.26 -4.58 -10.44
N SER A 44 0.62 -5.62 -10.99
CA SER A 44 0.61 -5.87 -12.43
C SER A 44 -0.80 -6.08 -12.95
N GLY A 45 -1.18 -5.28 -13.94
CA GLY A 45 -2.49 -5.30 -14.57
C GLY A 45 -2.65 -4.17 -15.58
N GLY A 46 -3.83 -4.05 -16.17
CA GLY A 46 -4.17 -3.02 -17.13
C GLY A 46 -4.41 -1.64 -16.52
N ALA A 47 -4.58 -0.65 -17.39
CA ALA A 47 -4.80 0.74 -17.01
C ALA A 47 -6.10 0.98 -16.23
N ASP A 48 -7.12 0.16 -16.44
CA ASP A 48 -8.44 0.30 -15.80
C ASP A 48 -8.67 -0.71 -14.67
N ASP A 49 -7.68 -1.58 -14.42
CA ASP A 49 -7.74 -2.55 -13.33
C ASP A 49 -7.67 -1.85 -11.97
N VAL A 50 -8.26 -2.48 -10.95
CA VAL A 50 -8.38 -1.94 -9.59
C VAL A 50 -7.84 -2.93 -8.57
N TRP A 51 -7.13 -2.38 -7.58
CA TRP A 51 -6.63 -3.13 -6.43
C TRP A 51 -7.17 -2.50 -5.16
N ILE A 52 -7.74 -3.33 -4.29
CA ILE A 52 -8.15 -2.91 -2.95
C ILE A 52 -7.49 -3.85 -1.95
N PHE A 53 -6.65 -3.31 -1.08
CA PHE A 53 -5.99 -4.02 0.00
C PHE A 53 -6.65 -3.65 1.31
N GLN A 54 -7.30 -4.60 1.97
CA GLN A 54 -7.90 -4.45 3.30
C GLN A 54 -6.97 -5.04 4.35
N ILE A 55 -6.42 -4.21 5.24
CA ILE A 55 -5.43 -4.60 6.24
C ILE A 55 -5.97 -4.24 7.63
N SER A 56 -6.27 -5.25 8.45
CA SER A 56 -6.75 -5.02 9.82
C SER A 56 -5.64 -4.64 10.81
N GLY A 57 -4.38 -4.89 10.47
CA GLY A 57 -3.20 -4.45 11.23
C GLY A 57 -2.53 -3.23 10.61
N ASP A 58 -1.21 -3.17 10.76
CA ASP A 58 -0.36 -2.13 10.18
C ASP A 58 0.09 -2.50 8.76
N LEU A 59 0.61 -1.52 8.03
CA LEU A 59 1.32 -1.70 6.77
C LEU A 59 2.75 -1.17 6.92
N THR A 60 3.75 -2.00 6.67
CA THR A 60 5.16 -1.58 6.78
C THR A 60 5.96 -1.95 5.54
N THR A 61 6.85 -1.05 5.12
CA THR A 61 7.86 -1.33 4.09
C THR A 61 9.26 -1.21 4.69
N SER A 62 10.16 -2.10 4.28
CA SER A 62 11.57 -1.98 4.65
C SER A 62 12.25 -0.85 3.87
N SER A 63 13.42 -0.39 4.32
CA SER A 63 14.19 0.62 3.61
C SER A 63 14.58 0.17 2.20
N ALA A 64 14.61 1.11 1.26
CA ALA A 64 14.95 0.90 -0.15
C ALA A 64 14.05 -0.09 -0.92
N VAL A 65 12.93 -0.52 -0.34
CA VAL A 65 11.92 -1.36 -1.00
C VAL A 65 11.03 -0.52 -1.91
N ASN A 66 10.72 -1.07 -3.08
CA ASN A 66 9.90 -0.41 -4.10
C ASN A 66 8.60 -1.18 -4.36
N VAL A 67 7.50 -0.46 -4.46
CA VAL A 67 6.30 -0.93 -5.15
C VAL A 67 6.40 -0.56 -6.62
N ILE A 68 6.38 -1.56 -7.49
CA ILE A 68 6.60 -1.43 -8.94
C ILE A 68 5.27 -1.63 -9.66
N LEU A 69 4.90 -0.71 -10.56
CA LEU A 69 3.72 -0.85 -11.41
C LEU A 69 4.11 -1.43 -12.78
N GLU A 70 3.42 -2.48 -13.20
CA GLU A 70 3.62 -3.15 -14.49
C GLU A 70 2.30 -3.31 -15.27
N GLY A 71 2.42 -3.59 -16.58
CA GLY A 71 1.27 -3.92 -17.44
C GLY A 71 0.35 -2.75 -17.80
N GLY A 72 0.59 -1.57 -17.23
CA GLY A 72 -0.28 -0.40 -17.37
C GLY A 72 -0.99 -0.01 -16.06
N ALA A 73 -0.76 -0.74 -14.96
CA ALA A 73 -1.30 -0.39 -13.65
C ALA A 73 -1.02 1.07 -13.28
N GLN A 74 -2.02 1.74 -12.71
CA GLN A 74 -1.95 3.16 -12.34
C GLN A 74 -2.18 3.33 -10.84
N ALA A 75 -1.35 4.14 -10.19
CA ALA A 75 -1.45 4.48 -8.76
C ALA A 75 -2.87 4.89 -8.33
N LYS A 76 -3.55 5.68 -9.16
CA LYS A 76 -4.91 6.17 -8.90
C LYS A 76 -5.98 5.07 -8.74
N ASN A 77 -5.70 3.84 -9.17
CA ASN A 77 -6.61 2.69 -9.06
C ASN A 77 -6.21 1.71 -7.95
N ILE A 78 -5.19 2.04 -7.15
CA ILE A 78 -4.64 1.17 -6.12
C ILE A 78 -5.01 1.76 -4.75
N PHE A 79 -5.79 1.02 -3.96
CA PHE A 79 -6.30 1.49 -2.68
C PHE A 79 -5.78 0.61 -1.55
N TRP A 80 -5.11 1.23 -0.57
CA TRP A 80 -4.61 0.59 0.64
C TRP A 80 -5.43 1.06 1.84
N GLN A 81 -6.39 0.26 2.28
CA GLN A 81 -7.14 0.52 3.52
C GLN A 81 -6.45 -0.18 4.69
N ILE A 82 -6.08 0.60 5.69
CA ILE A 82 -5.28 0.14 6.84
C ILE A 82 -5.98 0.55 8.12
N SER A 83 -6.24 -0.40 9.01
CA SER A 83 -6.89 -0.14 10.31
C SER A 83 -5.87 0.28 11.38
N GLY A 84 -4.61 -0.10 11.21
CA GLY A 84 -3.47 0.41 11.98
C GLY A 84 -2.74 1.55 11.27
N GLU A 85 -1.43 1.66 11.52
CA GLU A 85 -0.57 2.68 10.93
C GLU A 85 0.11 2.21 9.65
N ALA A 86 0.59 3.16 8.85
CA ALA A 86 1.45 2.90 7.69
C ALA A 86 2.85 3.47 7.93
N ILE A 87 3.88 2.66 7.79
CA ILE A 87 5.27 3.10 7.94
C ILE A 87 6.06 2.73 6.68
N PHE A 88 6.63 3.75 6.04
CA PHE A 88 7.46 3.60 4.84
C PHE A 88 8.93 3.79 5.18
N GLY A 89 9.73 2.74 4.99
CA GLY A 89 11.15 2.72 5.34
C GLY A 89 11.96 3.76 4.56
N ALA A 90 13.12 4.13 5.09
CA ALA A 90 13.97 5.15 4.47
C ALA A 90 14.29 4.80 3.01
N THR A 91 14.27 5.79 2.12
CA THR A 91 14.53 5.64 0.67
C THR A 91 13.61 4.65 -0.08
N SER A 92 12.51 4.19 0.53
CA SER A 92 11.53 3.33 -0.16
C SER A 92 10.74 4.11 -1.21
N HIS A 93 10.12 3.39 -2.15
CA HIS A 93 9.17 3.94 -3.11
C HIS A 93 7.82 3.25 -2.99
N PHE A 94 6.73 4.02 -2.92
CA PHE A 94 5.38 3.50 -2.77
C PHE A 94 4.40 4.09 -3.78
N GLU A 95 3.37 3.31 -4.13
CA GLU A 95 2.39 3.61 -5.18
C GLU A 95 0.96 3.35 -4.67
N GLY A 96 0.07 4.33 -4.83
CA GLY A 96 -1.37 4.17 -4.58
C GLY A 96 -2.00 5.20 -3.64
N ILE A 97 -3.24 4.95 -3.25
CA ILE A 97 -4.03 5.77 -2.33
C ILE A 97 -4.05 5.08 -0.98
N ILE A 98 -3.46 5.70 0.03
CA ILE A 98 -3.39 5.18 1.40
C ILE A 98 -4.54 5.77 2.22
N LEU A 99 -5.36 4.90 2.79
CA LEU A 99 -6.48 5.20 3.67
C LEU A 99 -6.18 4.58 5.05
N SER A 100 -5.43 5.28 5.90
CA SER A 100 -5.07 4.82 7.24
C SER A 100 -6.05 5.34 8.29
N MET A 101 -6.50 4.45 9.17
CA MET A 101 -7.30 4.80 10.34
C MET A 101 -6.47 5.46 11.45
N THR A 102 -5.15 5.28 11.45
CA THR A 102 -4.25 5.99 12.37
C THR A 102 -3.28 6.87 11.59
N GLY A 103 -1.97 6.70 11.79
CA GLY A 103 -0.93 7.55 11.25
C GLY A 103 -0.29 6.99 9.98
N ILE A 104 0.32 7.88 9.20
CA ILE A 104 1.17 7.55 8.08
C ILE A 104 2.54 8.20 8.30
N THR A 105 3.60 7.40 8.31
CA THR A 105 4.98 7.87 8.48
C THR A 105 5.80 7.51 7.26
N PHE A 106 6.38 8.52 6.60
CA PHE A 106 7.41 8.33 5.60
C PHE A 106 8.77 8.66 6.22
N GLN A 107 9.63 7.66 6.33
CA GLN A 107 10.99 7.87 6.83
C GLN A 107 11.87 8.58 5.80
N THR A 108 13.08 8.96 6.23
CA THR A 108 14.00 9.82 5.48
C THR A 108 14.11 9.45 4.00
N GLY A 109 13.76 10.38 3.12
CA GLY A 109 13.96 10.24 1.67
C GLY A 109 13.10 9.18 0.98
N ALA A 110 12.11 8.58 1.66
CA ALA A 110 11.10 7.79 0.98
C ALA A 110 10.32 8.65 -0.03
N SER A 111 9.85 8.03 -1.11
CA SER A 111 9.10 8.68 -2.18
C SER A 111 7.76 8.00 -2.41
N PHE A 112 6.76 8.78 -2.84
CA PHE A 112 5.40 8.30 -2.93
C PHE A 112 4.63 8.94 -4.08
N ASN A 113 4.00 8.10 -4.88
CA ASN A 113 3.06 8.49 -5.93
C ASN A 113 1.64 8.12 -5.51
N GLY A 114 0.81 9.12 -5.25
CA GLY A 114 -0.61 8.96 -4.93
C GLY A 114 -1.09 9.91 -3.84
N ARG A 115 -1.89 9.41 -2.89
CA ARG A 115 -2.52 10.22 -1.83
C ARG A 115 -2.38 9.56 -0.46
N ALA A 116 -1.91 10.32 0.53
CA ALA A 116 -1.76 9.85 1.92
C ALA A 116 -2.87 10.45 2.79
N LEU A 117 -3.89 9.65 3.11
CA LEU A 117 -5.07 10.07 3.86
C LEU A 117 -5.10 9.33 5.21
N ALA A 118 -4.61 10.00 6.25
CA ALA A 118 -4.60 9.52 7.63
C ALA A 118 -5.74 10.14 8.42
N GLN A 119 -6.40 9.38 9.31
CA GLN A 119 -7.38 9.94 10.24
C GLN A 119 -6.73 10.61 11.47
N THR A 120 -5.43 10.38 11.71
CA THR A 120 -4.68 11.08 12.76
C THR A 120 -3.63 12.03 12.17
N ALA A 121 -2.44 11.54 11.83
CA ALA A 121 -1.31 12.37 11.43
C ALA A 121 -0.56 11.77 10.23
N VAL A 122 0.05 12.66 9.43
CA VAL A 122 1.03 12.30 8.41
C VAL A 122 2.37 12.91 8.79
N VAL A 123 3.41 12.10 8.88
CA VAL A 123 4.78 12.51 9.22
C VAL A 123 5.69 12.31 8.01
N LEU A 124 6.45 13.36 7.67
CA LEU A 124 7.38 13.39 6.55
C LEU A 124 8.79 13.79 7.04
N ASP A 125 9.80 13.14 6.50
CA ASP A 125 11.21 13.43 6.70
C ASP A 125 11.92 13.46 5.33
N GLY A 126 12.04 14.65 4.73
CA GLY A 126 12.74 14.83 3.44
C GLY A 126 12.13 14.07 2.25
N ASN A 127 10.82 13.84 2.25
CA ASN A 127 10.13 13.02 1.25
C ASN A 127 9.70 13.77 0.00
N ILE A 128 9.55 13.03 -1.10
CA ILE A 128 8.88 13.48 -2.34
C ILE A 128 7.50 12.82 -2.40
N VAL A 129 6.44 13.63 -2.46
CA VAL A 129 5.05 13.15 -2.59
C VAL A 129 4.43 13.80 -3.83
N VAL A 130 3.97 12.97 -4.76
CA VAL A 130 3.39 13.41 -6.05
C VAL A 130 2.00 12.82 -6.21
N GLU A 131 1.02 13.65 -6.53
CA GLU A 131 -0.30 13.19 -6.94
C GLU A 131 -0.30 12.85 -8.44
N LYS A 132 -0.79 11.66 -8.80
CA LYS A 132 -0.89 11.17 -10.19
C LYS A 132 -2.27 10.58 -10.48
#